data_AF-A0A418GSB6-F1
#
_entry.id   AF-A0A418GSB6-F1
#
_cell.length_a   1.000
_cell.length_b   1.000
_cell.length_c   1.000
_cell.angle_alpha   90.00
_cell.angle_beta   90.00
_cell.angle_gamma   90.00
#
_symmetry.space_group_name_H-M   'P 1'
#
loop_
_entity.id
_entity.type
_entity.pdbx_description
1 polymer ?
#
loop_
_entity_poly.entity_id
_entity_poly.type
_entity_poly.pdbx_seq_one_letter_code
_entity_poly.pdbx_strand_id
1 'polypeptide(L)' 'VAEQRILFLSGLPFGWLDAPPGINRLLGLRRLHAWLDPAINRQFKSDIQHYAQLFWHCSLSDADYQKLVAS' A
#
# COMPACT_ATOMS: atom_id res chain seq x y z
N VAL A 1 5.51 8.85 18.09
CA VAL A 1 4.18 9.09 18.71
C VAL A 1 3.92 10.57 18.92
N ALA A 2 4.84 11.33 19.53
CA ALA A 2 4.68 12.78 19.73
C ALA A 2 4.32 13.55 18.44
N GLU A 3 4.85 13.13 17.29
CA GLU A 3 4.58 13.75 15.98
C GLU A 3 3.48 13.05 15.17
N GLN A 4 2.76 12.07 15.76
CA GLN A 4 1.74 11.24 15.10
C GLN A 4 2.18 10.59 13.76
N ARG A 5 3.49 10.45 13.55
CA ARG A 5 4.06 9.71 12.42
C ARG A 5 3.98 8.20 12.66
N ILE A 6 2.78 7.66 12.52
CA ILE A 6 2.49 6.23 12.66
C ILE A 6 1.93 5.75 11.33
N LEU A 7 2.64 4.84 10.66
CA LEU A 7 2.11 4.11 9.51
C LEU A 7 1.48 2.82 10.01
N PHE A 8 0.15 2.72 9.90
CA PHE A 8 -0.56 1.48 10.12
C PHE A 8 -0.77 0.76 8.78
N LEU A 9 -0.53 -0.55 8.77
CA LEU A 9 -0.81 -1.40 7.61
C LEU A 9 -1.88 -2.39 8.03
N SER A 10 -3.08 -2.26 7.46
CA SER A 10 -4.26 -3.04 7.84
C SER A 10 -4.14 -4.54 7.60
N GLY A 11 -3.18 -4.96 6.76
CA GLY A 11 -3.00 -6.36 6.38
C GLY A 11 -4.09 -6.87 5.44
N LEU A 12 -4.86 -5.97 4.82
CA LEU A 12 -5.89 -6.32 3.84
C LEU A 12 -5.39 -6.08 2.40
N PRO A 13 -5.81 -6.91 1.43
CA PRO A 13 -6.46 -8.21 1.61
C PRO A 13 -5.50 -9.29 2.15
N PHE A 14 -4.20 -8.99 2.21
CA PHE A 14 -3.13 -9.83 2.71
C PHE A 14 -2.10 -8.97 3.46
N GLY A 15 -1.20 -9.58 4.23
CA GLY A 15 -0.07 -8.86 4.80
C GLY A 15 0.84 -8.26 3.73
N TRP A 16 1.17 -6.97 3.85
CA TRP A 16 1.98 -6.26 2.86
C TRP A 16 3.48 -6.27 3.17
N LEU A 17 3.89 -6.09 4.43
CA LEU A 17 5.32 -5.93 4.74
C LEU A 17 5.93 -7.16 5.44
N ASP A 18 5.19 -7.73 6.40
CA ASP A 18 5.73 -8.73 7.31
C ASP A 18 5.36 -10.17 6.90
N ALA A 19 4.21 -10.66 7.37
CA ALA A 19 3.76 -12.04 7.20
C ALA A 19 2.40 -12.14 6.47
N PRO A 20 2.20 -13.17 5.62
CA PRO A 20 3.20 -14.14 5.18
C PRO A 20 4.24 -13.53 4.23
N PRO A 21 5.47 -14.07 4.15
CA PRO A 21 6.42 -13.67 3.12
C PRO A 21 5.85 -13.93 1.73
N GLY A 22 5.95 -12.97 0.82
CA GLY A 22 5.44 -13.13 -0.54
C GLY A 22 5.52 -11.87 -1.38
N ILE A 23 4.89 -11.93 -2.56
CA ILE A 23 4.92 -10.86 -3.57
C ILE A 23 4.37 -9.51 -3.05
N ASN A 24 3.47 -9.55 -2.07
CA ASN A 24 2.91 -8.37 -1.43
C ASN A 24 3.96 -7.50 -0.72
N ARG A 25 5.16 -8.02 -0.43
CA ARG A 25 6.30 -7.24 0.07
C ARG A 25 6.73 -6.13 -0.87
N LEU A 26 6.56 -6.30 -2.18
CA LEU A 26 6.80 -5.22 -3.14
C LEU A 26 5.84 -4.05 -2.88
N LEU A 27 4.55 -4.34 -2.69
CA LEU A 27 3.55 -3.34 -2.36
C LEU A 27 3.81 -2.71 -0.98
N GLY A 28 4.15 -3.52 0.03
CA GLY A 28 4.47 -3.05 1.38
C GLY A 28 5.67 -2.11 1.43
N LEU A 29 6.77 -2.45 0.76
CA LEU A 29 7.93 -1.57 0.62
C LEU A 29 7.58 -0.30 -0.15
N ARG A 30 6.78 -0.41 -1.21
CA ARG A 30 6.33 0.75 -1.98
C ARG A 30 5.47 1.70 -1.15
N ARG A 31 4.62 1.17 -0.26
CA ARG A 31 3.81 1.95 0.70
C ARG A 31 4.68 2.62 1.77
N LEU A 32 5.66 1.90 2.32
CA LEU A 32 6.60 2.47 3.29
C LEU A 32 7.42 3.60 2.66
N HIS A 33 7.90 3.42 1.43
CA HIS A 33 8.63 4.45 0.70
C HIS A 33 7.75 5.70 0.46
N ALA A 34 6.50 5.51 0.04
CA ALA A 34 5.53 6.60 -0.11
C ALA A 34 5.23 7.33 1.21
N TRP A 35 5.28 6.64 2.34
CA TRP A 35 5.10 7.27 3.65
C TRP A 35 6.32 8.11 4.07
N LEU A 36 7.51 7.77 3.58
CA LEU A 36 8.75 8.49 3.88
C LEU A 36 9.04 9.65 2.92
N ASP A 37 8.59 9.55 1.65
CA ASP A 37 8.89 10.51 0.59
C ASP A 37 7.59 11.03 -0.09
N PRO A 38 7.29 12.35 0.00
CA PRO A 38 6.12 12.96 -0.64
C PRO A 38 6.08 12.85 -2.17
N ALA A 39 7.22 12.83 -2.86
CA ALA A 39 7.27 12.67 -4.30
C ALA A 39 6.81 11.28 -4.72
N ILE A 40 7.23 10.30 -3.95
CA ILE A 40 6.89 8.90 -4.12
C ILE A 40 5.44 8.62 -3.71
N ASN A 41 4.91 9.37 -2.73
CA ASN A 41 3.50 9.32 -2.33
C ASN A 41 2.54 9.75 -3.44
N ARG A 42 2.91 10.77 -4.24
CA ARG A 42 2.07 11.26 -5.35
C ARG A 42 1.78 10.18 -6.40
N GLN A 43 2.65 9.19 -6.53
CA GLN A 43 2.53 8.08 -7.49
C GLN A 43 1.98 6.80 -6.85
N PHE A 44 1.84 6.74 -5.53
CA PHE A 44 1.51 5.48 -4.85
C PHE A 44 0.16 4.90 -5.29
N LYS A 45 -0.84 5.75 -5.56
CA LYS A 45 -2.16 5.32 -6.03
C LYS A 45 -2.10 4.59 -7.38
N SER A 46 -1.36 5.14 -8.35
CA SER A 46 -1.19 4.47 -9.64
C SER A 46 -0.43 3.16 -9.49
N ASP A 47 0.56 3.12 -8.60
CA ASP A 47 1.39 1.94 -8.40
C ASP A 47 0.60 0.77 -7.80
N ILE A 48 -0.25 1.02 -6.78
CA ILE A 48 -1.10 -0.05 -6.22
C ILE A 48 -2.20 -0.47 -7.19
N GLN A 49 -2.73 0.44 -8.00
CA GLN A 49 -3.69 0.09 -9.06
C GLN A 49 -3.03 -0.81 -10.11
N HIS A 50 -1.80 -0.49 -10.54
CA HIS A 50 -1.04 -1.32 -11.47
C HIS A 50 -0.66 -2.68 -10.86
N TYR A 51 -0.24 -2.68 -9.58
CA TYR A 51 0.05 -3.90 -8.84
C TYR A 51 -1.17 -4.82 -8.74
N ALA A 52 -2.36 -4.27 -8.43
CA ALA A 52 -3.61 -5.03 -8.36
C ALA A 52 -3.96 -5.69 -9.71
N GLN A 53 -3.71 -5.01 -10.82
CA GLN A 53 -3.92 -5.60 -12.16
C GLN A 53 -2.97 -6.78 -12.41
N LEU A 54 -1.68 -6.62 -12.12
CA LEU A 54 -0.67 -7.63 -12.40
C LEU A 54 -0.77 -8.86 -11.50
N PHE A 55 -1.00 -8.66 -10.20
CA PHE A 55 -0.84 -9.72 -9.19
C PHE A 55 -2.16 -10.16 -8.56
N TRP A 56 -3.17 -9.31 -8.51
CA TRP A 56 -4.49 -9.66 -7.99
C TRP A 56 -5.52 -9.85 -9.11
N HIS A 57 -5.12 -9.60 -10.36
CA HIS A 57 -5.97 -9.73 -11.56
C HIS A 57 -7.29 -8.97 -11.43
N CYS A 58 -7.26 -7.79 -10.79
CA CYS A 58 -8.44 -6.99 -10.57
C CYS A 58 -8.20 -5.49 -10.78
N SER A 59 -9.28 -4.79 -11.13
CA SER A 59 -9.32 -3.33 -11.15
C SER A 59 -9.60 -2.79 -9.76
N LEU A 60 -8.66 -2.01 -9.23
CA LEU A 60 -8.82 -1.36 -7.93
C LEU A 60 -9.49 0.02 -8.11
N SER A 61 -10.74 0.11 -7.67
CA SER A 61 -11.51 1.36 -7.67
C SER A 61 -10.90 2.39 -6.71
N ASP A 62 -11.21 3.66 -6.91
CA ASP A 62 -10.79 4.73 -6.00
C ASP A 62 -11.33 4.51 -4.57
N ALA A 63 -12.57 4.04 -4.45
CA ALA A 63 -13.18 3.75 -3.16
C ALA A 63 -12.46 2.61 -2.43
N ASP A 64 -12.09 1.54 -3.14
CA ASP A 64 -11.37 0.42 -2.54
C ASP A 64 -9.92 0.76 -2.23
N TYR A 65 -9.26 1.56 -3.07
CA TYR A 65 -7.96 2.15 -2.74
C TYR A 65 -8.02 2.89 -1.40
N GLN A 66 -9.02 3.76 -1.19
CA GLN A 66 -9.15 4.50 0.07
C GLN A 66 -9.32 3.56 1.27
N LYS A 67 -10.10 2.48 1.14
CA LYS A 67 -10.26 1.50 2.22
C LYS A 67 -8.93 0.81 2.59
N LEU A 68 -8.07 0.55 1.60
CA LEU A 68 -6.78 -0.11 1.82
C LEU A 68 -5.74 0.81 2.50
N VAL A 69 -5.78 2.11 2.21
CA VAL A 69 -4.80 3.08 2.72
C VAL A 69 -5.28 3.92 3.89
N ALA A 70 -6.57 3.86 4.22
CA ALA A 70 -7.14 4.51 5.40
C ALA A 70 -6.45 3.98 6.65
N SER A 71 -5.89 4.88 7.44
CA SER A 71 -5.23 4.64 8.72
C SER A 71 -5.58 5.77 9.67
#